data_AF-A0A7W0VVR3-F1
#
_entry.id   AF-A0A7W0VVR3-F1
#
_cell.length_a   1.000
_cell.length_b   1.000
_cell.length_c   1.000
_cell.angle_alpha   90.00
_cell.angle_beta   90.00
_cell.angle_gamma   90.00
#
_symmetry.space_group_name_H-M   'P 1'
#
loop_
_entity.id
_entity.type
_entity.pdbx_description
1 polymer ?
#
loop_
_entity_poly.entity_id
_entity_poly.type
_entity_poly.pdbx_seq_one_letter_code
_entity_poly.pdbx_strand_id
1 'polypeptide(L)'
;MEDLIESIRGATAPEATDDARAEGANACREILRSLEPDPPFAPAPASTAPVAHVAQLVTALRGVPMEQLFDLAIEKLRAIVPSDAVAAKPAAFNIPLVPVPQR
;
A
#
# COMPACT_ATOMS: atom_id res chain seq x y z
N MET A 1 -15.34 15.47 3.75
CA MET A 1 -14.53 15.76 4.96
C MET A 1 -14.94 17.10 5.57
N GLU A 2 -15.16 18.14 4.77
CA GLU A 2 -15.75 19.40 5.24
C GLU A 2 -17.11 19.19 5.91
N ASP A 3 -17.96 18.30 5.39
CA ASP A 3 -19.26 17.94 5.99
C ASP A 3 -19.12 17.32 7.40
N LEU A 4 -18.08 16.52 7.65
CA LEU A 4 -17.82 15.93 8.97
C LEU A 4 -17.41 17.01 9.98
N ILE A 5 -16.61 17.98 9.53
CA ILE A 5 -16.16 19.11 10.37
C ILE A 5 -17.34 20.04 10.67
N GLU A 6 -18.23 20.26 9.71
CA GLU A 6 -19.44 21.05 9.90
C GLU A 6 -20.42 20.39 10.87
N SER A 7 -20.60 19.06 10.77
CA SER A 7 -21.38 18.27 11.73
C SER A 7 -20.84 18.37 13.16
N ILE A 8 -19.51 18.26 13.34
CA ILE A 8 -18.88 18.42 14.67
C ILE A 8 -19.08 19.84 15.20
N ARG A 9 -18.93 20.86 14.36
CA ARG A 9 -19.12 22.26 14.76
C ARG A 9 -20.56 22.49 15.24
N GLY A 10 -21.54 22.02 14.48
CA GLY A 10 -22.95 22.08 14.86
C GLY A 10 -23.24 21.36 16.18
N ALA A 11 -22.66 20.18 16.37
CA ALA A 11 -22.81 19.40 17.61
C ALA A 11 -22.21 20.06 18.86
N THR A 12 -21.21 20.93 18.69
CA THR A 12 -20.56 21.66 19.80
C THR A 12 -21.24 22.97 20.17
N ALA A 13 -22.23 23.41 19.40
CA ALA A 13 -22.98 24.63 19.71
C ALA A 13 -23.74 24.51 21.05
N PRO A 14 -23.92 25.61 21.80
CA PRO A 14 -24.61 25.58 23.09
C PRO A 14 -26.06 25.09 22.96
N GLU A 15 -26.71 25.45 21.85
CA GLU A 15 -28.08 25.07 21.48
C GLU A 15 -28.21 23.72 20.74
N ALA A 16 -27.13 22.93 20.63
CA ALA A 16 -27.18 21.66 19.92
C ALA A 16 -28.13 20.66 20.59
N THR A 17 -29.04 20.11 19.78
CA THR A 17 -29.98 19.05 20.17
C THR A 17 -29.25 17.73 20.45
N ASP A 18 -29.91 16.80 21.13
CA ASP A 18 -29.35 15.48 21.42
C ASP A 18 -29.00 14.70 20.14
N ASP A 19 -29.85 14.81 19.12
CA ASP A 19 -29.60 14.20 17.79
C ASP A 19 -28.36 14.81 17.12
N ALA A 20 -28.20 16.14 17.16
CA ALA A 20 -27.02 16.82 16.60
C ALA A 20 -25.73 16.41 17.34
N ARG A 21 -25.79 16.21 18.66
CA ARG A 21 -24.66 15.71 19.45
C ARG A 21 -24.32 14.26 19.11
N ALA A 22 -25.32 13.42 18.85
CA ALA A 22 -25.11 12.04 18.42
C ALA A 22 -24.46 11.97 17.04
N GLU A 23 -24.89 12.81 16.10
CA GLU A 23 -24.30 12.92 14.76
C GLU A 23 -22.84 13.39 14.82
N GLY A 24 -22.54 14.45 15.58
CA GLY A 24 -21.16 14.92 15.75
C GLY A 24 -20.25 13.87 16.41
N ALA A 25 -20.76 13.10 17.37
CA ALA A 25 -20.01 11.99 17.96
C ALA A 25 -19.69 10.88 16.95
N ASN A 26 -20.61 10.59 16.03
CA ASN A 26 -20.38 9.64 14.95
C ASN A 26 -19.33 10.17 13.94
N ALA A 27 -19.40 11.45 13.58
CA ALA A 27 -18.40 12.09 12.72
C ALA A 27 -16.98 12.02 13.34
N CYS A 28 -16.85 12.24 14.65
CA CYS A 28 -15.58 12.07 15.37
C CYS A 28 -15.04 10.63 15.28
N ARG A 29 -15.91 9.62 15.44
CA ARG A 29 -15.50 8.20 15.34
C ARG A 29 -15.04 7.86 13.93
N GLU A 30 -15.67 8.43 12.91
CA GLU A 30 -15.30 8.21 11.52
C GLU A 30 -13.93 8.82 11.19
N ILE A 31 -13.65 10.04 11.68
CA ILE A 31 -12.32 10.65 11.56
C ILE A 31 -11.28 9.77 12.26
N LEU A 32 -11.55 9.33 13.50
CA LEU A 32 -10.62 8.47 14.24
C LEU A 32 -10.35 7.15 13.50
N ARG A 33 -11.38 6.55 12.91
CA ARG A 33 -11.25 5.34 12.09
C ARG A 33 -10.42 5.56 10.83
N SER A 34 -10.52 6.74 10.21
CA SER A 34 -9.71 7.10 9.02
C SER A 34 -8.24 7.36 9.36
N LEU A 35 -7.96 7.75 10.61
CA LEU A 35 -6.62 8.00 11.13
C LEU A 35 -6.01 6.78 11.80
N GLU A 36 -6.80 5.73 12.01
CA GLU A 36 -6.33 4.48 12.59
C GLU A 36 -5.26 3.93 11.65
N PRO A 37 -4.01 3.73 12.13
CA PRO A 37 -2.96 3.24 11.28
C PRO A 37 -3.40 1.90 10.72
N ASP A 38 -3.31 1.73 9.40
CA ASP A 38 -3.41 0.40 8.83
C ASP A 38 -2.45 -0.48 9.63
N PRO A 39 -2.92 -1.63 10.17
CA PRO A 39 -2.04 -2.51 10.89
C PRO A 39 -0.83 -2.76 9.99
N PRO A 40 0.40 -2.56 10.47
CA PRO A 40 1.58 -2.83 9.67
C PRO A 40 1.38 -4.24 9.15
N PHE A 41 1.39 -4.42 7.82
CA PHE A 41 1.10 -5.67 7.15
C PHE A 41 1.75 -6.79 7.96
N ALA A 42 0.97 -7.42 8.83
CA ALA A 42 1.53 -8.38 9.75
C ALA A 42 2.02 -9.46 8.81
N PRO A 43 3.32 -9.82 8.80
CA PRO A 43 3.73 -10.95 8.01
C PRO A 43 2.80 -12.08 8.42
N ALA A 44 1.98 -12.55 7.47
CA ALA A 44 1.02 -13.60 7.72
C ALA A 44 1.77 -14.68 8.51
N PRO A 45 1.20 -15.21 9.61
CA PRO A 45 1.89 -16.22 10.41
C PRO A 45 2.43 -17.24 9.43
N ALA A 46 3.76 -17.33 9.34
CA ALA A 46 4.43 -18.13 8.33
C ALA A 46 3.79 -19.51 8.40
N SER A 47 3.03 -19.87 7.36
CA SER A 47 2.35 -21.15 7.32
C SER A 47 3.43 -22.20 7.54
N THR A 48 3.36 -22.90 8.66
CA THR A 48 4.32 -23.93 9.06
C THR A 48 4.06 -25.22 8.28
N ALA A 49 4.01 -25.13 6.94
CA ALA A 49 4.08 -26.27 6.03
C ALA A 49 4.41 -25.86 4.58
N PRO A 50 5.48 -26.42 3.97
CA PRO A 50 6.72 -26.81 4.60
C PRO A 50 7.88 -26.01 3.99
N VAL A 51 8.73 -25.47 4.85
CA VAL A 51 10.06 -24.93 4.47
C VAL A 51 10.86 -25.94 3.61
N ALA A 52 10.53 -27.24 3.72
CA ALA A 52 11.04 -28.32 2.87
C ALA A 52 10.76 -28.12 1.37
N HIS A 53 9.60 -27.60 0.96
CA HIS A 53 9.30 -27.42 -0.47
C HIS A 53 10.07 -26.26 -1.09
N VAL A 54 10.25 -25.16 -0.34
CA VAL A 54 11.08 -24.02 -0.79
C VAL A 54 12.55 -24.45 -0.86
N ALA A 55 13.06 -25.18 0.15
CA ALA A 55 14.43 -25.68 0.14
C ALA A 55 14.70 -26.67 -1.01
N GLN A 56 13.74 -27.55 -1.33
CA GLN A 56 13.80 -28.44 -2.48
C GLN A 56 13.80 -27.68 -3.81
N LEU A 57 12.95 -26.66 -3.95
CA LEU A 57 12.92 -25.80 -5.14
C LEU A 57 14.24 -25.05 -5.33
N VAL A 58 14.77 -24.45 -4.26
CA VAL A 58 16.05 -23.73 -4.30
C VAL A 58 17.19 -24.69 -4.64
N THR A 59 17.16 -25.92 -4.13
CA THR A 59 18.16 -26.94 -4.47
C THR A 59 18.07 -27.36 -5.94
N ALA A 60 16.86 -27.51 -6.49
CA ALA A 60 16.64 -27.80 -7.90
C ALA A 60 17.10 -26.66 -8.83
N LEU A 61 17.00 -25.41 -8.36
CA LEU A 61 17.39 -24.22 -9.13
C LEU A 61 18.88 -23.87 -9.03
N ARG A 62 19.64 -24.39 -8.05
CA ARG A 62 21.08 -24.09 -7.88
C ARG A 62 21.96 -24.50 -9.06
N GLY A 63 21.52 -25.46 -9.87
CA GLY A 63 22.26 -25.92 -11.06
C GLY A 63 21.92 -25.18 -12.34
N VAL A 64 20.96 -24.25 -12.30
CA VAL A 64 20.49 -23.52 -13.49
C VAL A 64 21.35 -22.27 -13.67
N PRO A 65 21.86 -21.99 -14.88
CA PRO A 65 22.58 -20.75 -15.15
C PRO A 65 21.67 -19.55 -14.95
N MET A 66 22.25 -18.45 -14.47
CA MET A 66 21.51 -17.26 -14.02
C MET A 66 20.62 -16.67 -15.13
N GLU A 67 21.09 -16.72 -16.37
CA GLU A 67 20.38 -16.23 -17.55
C GLU A 67 19.07 -16.99 -17.76
N GLN A 68 19.08 -18.32 -17.61
CA GLN A 68 17.88 -19.15 -17.72
C GLN A 68 16.90 -18.94 -16.55
N LEU A 69 17.42 -18.61 -15.37
CA LEU A 69 16.56 -18.22 -14.24
C LEU A 69 15.83 -16.91 -14.51
N PHE A 70 16.50 -15.94 -15.12
CA PHE A 70 15.87 -14.68 -15.51
C PHE A 70 14.82 -14.88 -16.61
N ASP A 71 15.11 -15.68 -17.63
CA ASP A 71 14.14 -15.98 -18.69
C ASP A 71 12.88 -16.64 -18.13
N LEU A 72 13.05 -17.64 -17.24
CA LEU A 72 11.93 -18.29 -16.56
C LEU A 72 11.13 -17.31 -15.70
N ALA A 73 11.81 -16.43 -14.95
CA ALA A 73 11.15 -15.41 -14.14
C ALA A 73 10.34 -14.44 -15.00
N ILE A 74 10.90 -13.96 -16.11
CA ILE A 74 10.23 -13.05 -17.05
C ILE A 74 9.00 -13.73 -17.65
N GLU A 75 9.12 -15.00 -18.07
CA GLU A 75 8.00 -15.76 -18.64
C GLU A 75 6.85 -15.91 -17.63
N LYS A 76 7.16 -16.28 -16.38
CA LYS A 76 6.15 -16.41 -15.32
C LYS A 76 5.52 -15.08 -14.96
N LEU A 77 6.30 -14.01 -14.87
CA LEU A 77 5.78 -12.67 -14.60
C LEU A 77 4.85 -12.21 -15.72
N ARG A 78 5.21 -12.44 -16.99
CA ARG A 78 4.34 -12.13 -18.14
C ARG A 78 3.05 -12.95 -18.14
N ALA A 79 3.10 -14.21 -17.72
CA ALA A 79 1.92 -15.06 -17.64
C ALA A 79 0.95 -14.63 -16.53
N ILE A 80 1.44 -13.96 -15.48
CA ILE A 80 0.62 -13.46 -14.37
C ILE A 80 0.02 -12.08 -14.71
N VAL A 81 0.68 -11.31 -15.58
CA VAL A 81 0.19 -10.00 -16.00
C VAL A 81 -1.09 -10.17 -16.84
N PRO A 82 -2.22 -9.56 -16.42
CA PRO A 82 -3.45 -9.56 -17.20
C PRO A 82 -3.25 -8.99 -18.61
N SER A 83 -3.91 -9.56 -19.62
CA SER A 83 -3.78 -9.13 -21.02
C SER A 83 -4.25 -7.70 -21.29
N ASP A 84 -5.00 -7.11 -20.37
CA ASP A 84 -5.51 -5.73 -20.37
C ASP A 84 -4.65 -4.77 -19.54
N ALA A 85 -3.54 -5.24 -18.96
CA ALA A 85 -2.64 -4.40 -18.17
C ALA A 85 -1.97 -3.33 -19.05
N VAL A 86 -2.38 -2.07 -18.88
CA VAL A 86 -1.72 -0.93 -19.50
C VAL A 86 -0.42 -0.65 -18.72
N ALA A 87 0.73 -0.83 -19.37
CA ALA A 87 2.01 -0.47 -18.78
C ALA A 87 2.03 1.03 -18.46
N ALA A 88 2.10 1.36 -17.18
CA ALA A 88 2.21 2.75 -16.74
C ALA A 88 3.52 3.34 -17.30
N LYS A 89 3.40 4.45 -18.06
CA LYS A 89 4.57 5.17 -18.56
C LYS A 89 5.34 5.72 -17.35
N PRO A 90 6.65 5.41 -17.20
CA PRO A 90 7.43 5.96 -16.10
C PRO A 90 7.42 7.49 -16.19
N ALA A 91 7.11 8.15 -15.06
CA ALA A 91 7.12 9.60 -14.98
C ALA A 91 8.54 10.12 -15.24
N ALA A 92 8.65 11.23 -15.96
CA ALA A 92 9.95 11.88 -16.17
C ALA A 92 10.48 12.39 -14.82
N PHE A 93 11.66 11.93 -14.43
CA PHE A 93 12.36 12.42 -13.25
C PHE A 93 13.16 13.66 -13.64
N ASN A 94 12.70 14.84 -13.22
CA ASN A 94 13.43 16.09 -13.43
C ASN A 94 14.51 16.23 -12.36
N ILE A 95 15.78 16.00 -12.74
CA ILE A 95 16.94 16.32 -11.89
C ILE A 95 17.37 17.75 -12.20
N PRO A 96 17.13 18.72 -11.30
CA PRO A 96 17.68 20.06 -11.47
C PRO A 96 19.20 20.00 -11.28
N LEU A 97 19.95 20.32 -12.33
CA LEU A 97 21.39 20.56 -12.26
C LEU A 97 21.64 21.85 -11.48
N VAL A 98 22.08 21.72 -10.23
CA VAL A 98 22.55 22.86 -9.43
C VAL A 98 23.99 23.16 -9.84
N PRO A 99 24.32 24.41 -10.27
CA PRO A 99 25.70 24.77 -10.57
C PRO A 99 26.53 24.70 -9.29
N VAL A 100 27.56 23.85 -9.27
CA VAL A 100 28.54 23.81 -8.18
C VAL A 100 29.54 24.95 -8.43
N PRO A 101 29.68 25.93 -7.52
CA PRO A 101 30.69 26.96 -7.66
C PRO A 101 32.07 26.33 -7.50
N GLN A 102 32.91 26.44 -8.54
CA GLN A 102 34.32 26.05 -8.44
C GLN A 102 35.07 27.15 -7.68
N ARG A 103 35.69 26.76 -6.56
CA ARG A 103 36.66 27.57 -5.81
C ARG A 103 38.05 27.01 -6.03
#